data_AF-A0AAJ6CKK0-F1
#
_entry.id   AF-A0AAJ6CKK0-F1
#
_cell.length_a   1.000
_cell.length_b   1.000
_cell.length_c   1.000
_cell.angle_alpha   90.00
_cell.angle_beta   90.00
_cell.angle_gamma   90.00
#
_symmetry.space_group_name_H-M   'P 1'
#
loop_
_entity.id
_entity.type
_entity.pdbx_description
1 polymer ?
#
loop_
_entity_poly.entity_id
_entity_poly.type
_entity_poly.pdbx_seq_one_letter_code
_entity_poly.pdbx_strand_id
1 'polypeptide(L)'
;MHDVEIFQTNVMGRKAELQRIALERLMGPEVERGETFPVIVGDFQRNIQMFVGDIDRKIAANRRRLEQTPEEMERYNSMMRDINEVEEAITAATNEMESLGEQGRVEESLKELEKVEALKMERSDKEKELQTLQENSGASGHQKLRVCDICGAYLSILDSDRRLADHFSGKMHMGYQRLRDLFRDMQSERRSAEQNPLRDRYRKFNEPRTGRSIPAYLRGVIQSMRAAPKEQGLRDKVISIPSAFVPFPALSDATLRAVFRDEASPEFPTCVREALQTLEENYKDSSSYSNEVRRGFWALAQLVKYVHEEPSKRAVQNKGADMNLDEIDHEALSAPQKSPSLLPTRKKLSFELHDVFSAIDKNDVDKIMAIRDARFELLLGSKADEPGTRACTPLEYAIGLGPKHERVCLFIVGALSRYVNNLPEDRPLDLTQKDILRKVRSNLKLAMDQSLFKDDTSLVASYLQVLVMSEGNAWLEHAIKTVRYELKTWLSGPQRHGCIEAQPLSVAHESIENFLTTHMRIRRKKEHVVVAAVDDYVANASSDLILLALWSLLPEHNELPLYAFARDDRCTTLFCDEVSRKAPSSSLRVARVAMSIVEALHSGLHSHTSRERWSILQRIIK
;
A
#
# COMPACT_ATOMS: atom_id res chain seq x y z
N MET A 1 -25.73 15.15 17.78
CA MET A 1 -24.41 15.02 18.46
C MET A 1 -23.25 15.25 17.51
N HIS A 2 -23.31 14.80 16.25
CA HIS A 2 -22.28 15.00 15.22
C HIS A 2 -22.02 16.49 14.88
N ASP A 3 -23.05 17.34 14.89
CA ASP A 3 -22.89 18.76 14.53
C ASP A 3 -22.18 19.61 15.61
N VAL A 4 -22.20 19.17 16.87
CA VAL A 4 -21.54 19.86 17.98
C VAL A 4 -20.03 19.60 17.97
N GLU A 5 -19.61 18.39 17.59
CA GLU A 5 -18.19 18.05 17.41
C GLU A 5 -17.57 18.78 16.21
N ILE A 6 -18.31 18.92 15.10
CA ILE A 6 -17.87 19.69 13.91
C ILE A 6 -17.76 21.19 14.24
N PHE A 7 -18.64 21.72 15.09
CA PHE A 7 -18.58 23.12 15.52
C PHE A 7 -17.42 23.38 16.50
N GLN A 8 -17.20 22.50 17.48
CA GLN A 8 -16.09 22.63 18.44
C GLN A 8 -14.71 22.48 17.76
N THR A 9 -14.58 21.56 16.81
CA THR A 9 -13.33 21.39 16.02
C THR A 9 -13.07 22.59 15.10
N ASN A 10 -14.11 23.18 14.49
CA ASN A 10 -13.99 24.38 13.67
C ASN A 10 -13.69 25.67 14.45
N VAL A 11 -14.17 25.78 15.70
CA VAL A 11 -13.88 26.93 16.58
C VAL A 11 -12.47 26.84 17.17
N MET A 12 -12.03 25.65 17.60
CA MET A 12 -10.66 25.42 18.07
C MET A 12 -9.64 25.62 16.95
N GLY A 13 -9.93 25.15 15.73
CA GLY A 13 -9.11 25.38 14.54
C GLY A 13 -8.99 26.86 14.17
N ARG A 14 -10.11 27.60 14.13
CA ARG A 14 -10.10 29.05 13.86
C ARG A 14 -9.39 29.85 14.96
N LYS A 15 -9.50 29.45 16.23
CA LYS A 15 -8.77 30.08 17.34
C LYS A 15 -7.26 29.86 17.24
N ALA A 16 -6.82 28.66 16.91
CA ALA A 16 -5.40 28.37 16.69
C ALA A 16 -4.85 29.11 15.45
N GLU A 17 -5.63 29.20 14.38
CA GLU A 17 -5.27 29.96 13.16
C GLU A 17 -5.13 31.46 13.45
N LEU A 18 -6.09 32.04 14.19
CA LEU A 18 -6.04 33.43 14.62
C LEU A 18 -4.89 33.70 15.60
N GLN A 19 -4.60 32.76 16.51
CA GLN A 19 -3.44 32.84 17.39
C GLN A 19 -2.13 32.76 16.63
N ARG A 20 -2.02 31.91 15.61
CA ARG A 20 -0.86 31.81 14.73
C ARG A 20 -0.64 33.10 13.96
N ILE A 21 -1.68 33.64 13.32
CA ILE A 21 -1.60 34.91 12.57
C ILE A 21 -1.28 36.08 13.50
N ALA A 22 -1.88 36.12 14.70
CA ALA A 22 -1.57 37.15 15.68
C ALA A 22 -0.11 37.04 16.18
N LEU A 23 0.38 35.83 16.43
CA LEU A 23 1.75 35.59 16.88
C LEU A 23 2.77 35.89 15.77
N GLU A 24 2.52 35.46 14.53
CA GLU A 24 3.35 35.80 13.36
C GLU A 24 3.39 37.31 13.12
N ARG A 25 2.27 38.02 13.32
CA ARG A 25 2.20 39.47 13.11
C ARG A 25 2.85 40.29 14.23
N LEU A 26 2.85 39.77 15.46
CA LEU A 26 3.46 40.41 16.63
C LEU A 26 4.95 40.10 16.74
N MET A 27 5.32 38.83 16.60
CA MET A 27 6.69 38.33 16.81
C MET A 27 7.52 38.29 15.51
N GLY A 28 6.88 38.19 14.34
CA GLY A 28 7.54 38.14 13.03
C GLY A 28 8.57 39.26 12.80
N PRO A 29 8.22 40.55 12.97
CA PRO A 29 9.18 41.64 12.78
C PRO A 29 10.30 41.68 13.83
N GLU A 30 10.12 41.07 15.01
CA GLU A 30 11.17 40.95 16.04
C GLU A 30 12.13 39.79 15.73
N VAL A 31 11.61 38.68 15.22
CA VAL A 31 12.40 37.53 14.74
C VAL A 31 13.19 37.89 13.48
N GLU A 32 12.61 38.65 12.54
CA GLU A 32 13.31 39.15 11.34
C GLU A 32 14.46 40.11 11.67
N ARG A 33 14.38 40.81 12.82
CA ARG A 33 15.46 41.65 13.37
C ARG A 33 16.53 40.86 14.13
N GLY A 34 16.38 39.53 14.24
CA GLY A 34 17.34 38.65 14.91
C GLY A 34 17.22 38.62 16.44
N GLU A 35 16.12 39.16 17.01
CA GLU A 35 15.88 39.08 18.45
C GLU A 35 15.50 37.64 18.84
N THR A 36 16.15 37.11 19.89
CA THR A 36 15.93 35.73 20.35
C THR A 36 15.08 35.72 21.61
N PHE A 37 14.11 34.80 21.67
CA PHE A 37 13.17 34.66 22.79
C PHE A 37 13.43 33.35 23.56
N PRO A 38 14.47 33.31 24.41
CA PRO A 38 14.94 32.07 25.03
C PRO A 38 13.90 31.40 25.94
N VAL A 39 13.01 32.18 26.58
CA VAL A 39 11.96 31.64 27.45
C VAL A 39 10.88 30.90 26.65
N ILE A 40 10.39 31.50 25.56
CA ILE A 40 9.37 30.89 24.68
C ILE A 40 9.93 29.64 24.02
N VAL A 41 11.17 29.71 23.53
CA VAL A 41 11.87 28.55 22.98
C VAL A 41 12.01 27.47 24.04
N GLY A 42 12.42 27.82 25.27
CA GLY A 42 12.53 26.85 26.38
C GLY A 42 11.20 26.18 26.75
N ASP A 43 10.10 26.92 26.80
CA ASP A 43 8.75 26.39 27.04
C ASP A 43 8.30 25.45 25.90
N PHE A 44 8.53 25.87 24.65
CA PHE A 44 8.23 25.05 23.48
C PHE A 44 9.02 23.74 23.47
N GLN A 45 10.31 23.80 23.79
CA GLN A 45 11.18 22.63 23.90
C GLN A 45 10.69 21.64 24.97
N ARG A 46 10.29 22.14 26.15
CA ARG A 46 9.71 21.31 27.23
C ARG A 46 8.41 20.63 26.80
N ASN A 47 7.53 21.38 26.13
CA ASN A 47 6.25 20.85 25.66
C ASN A 47 6.45 19.73 24.64
N ILE A 48 7.35 19.92 23.66
CA ILE A 48 7.69 18.85 22.69
C ILE A 48 8.23 17.62 23.40
N GLN A 49 9.17 17.80 24.34
CA GLN A 49 9.75 16.70 25.09
C GLN A 49 8.69 15.92 25.88
N MET A 50 7.71 16.60 26.49
CA MET A 50 6.57 15.95 27.13
C MET A 50 5.74 15.13 26.15
N PHE A 51 5.33 15.71 25.02
CA PHE A 51 4.52 15.00 24.02
C PHE A 51 5.22 13.78 23.44
N VAL A 52 6.52 13.88 23.16
CA VAL A 52 7.32 12.74 22.68
C VAL A 52 7.43 11.66 23.77
N GLY A 53 7.70 12.05 25.02
CA GLY A 53 7.78 11.11 26.14
C GLY A 53 6.44 10.40 26.44
N ASP A 54 5.31 11.08 26.27
CA ASP A 54 3.98 10.50 26.45
C ASP A 54 3.67 9.47 25.36
N ILE A 55 4.01 9.77 24.10
CA ILE A 55 3.78 8.82 23.00
C ILE A 55 4.71 7.61 23.08
N ASP A 56 5.96 7.79 23.52
CA ASP A 56 6.91 6.69 23.71
C ASP A 56 6.48 5.77 24.85
N ARG A 57 5.97 6.33 25.96
CA ARG A 57 5.35 5.53 27.04
C ARG A 57 4.15 4.73 26.53
N LYS A 58 3.31 5.34 25.69
CA LYS A 58 2.16 4.66 25.08
C LYS A 58 2.56 3.55 24.12
N ILE A 59 3.58 3.78 23.27
CA ILE A 59 4.13 2.76 22.36
C ILE A 59 4.67 1.58 23.16
N ALA A 60 5.46 1.84 24.22
CA ALA A 60 6.00 0.79 25.06
C ALA A 60 4.92 0.00 25.82
N ALA A 61 3.83 0.64 26.23
CA ALA A 61 2.69 -0.04 26.84
C ALA A 61 1.93 -0.91 25.83
N ASN A 62 1.70 -0.41 24.62
CA ASN A 62 1.02 -1.15 23.56
C ASN A 62 1.86 -2.31 23.02
N ARG A 63 3.20 -2.15 22.93
CA ARG A 63 4.11 -3.25 22.58
C ARG A 63 4.06 -4.36 23.63
N ARG A 64 4.12 -4.01 24.92
CA ARG A 64 3.96 -4.97 26.03
C ARG A 64 2.62 -5.69 26.06
N ARG A 65 1.57 -5.13 25.44
CA ARG A 65 0.27 -5.80 25.29
C ARG A 65 0.22 -6.79 24.12
N LEU A 66 1.15 -6.65 23.16
CA LEU A 66 1.28 -7.56 22.01
C LEU A 66 2.37 -8.60 22.20
N GLU A 67 3.42 -8.27 22.96
CA GLU A 67 4.47 -9.21 23.37
C GLU A 67 3.84 -10.25 24.30
N GLN A 68 3.82 -11.51 23.87
CA GLN A 68 3.52 -12.65 24.75
C GLN A 68 4.56 -12.67 25.87
N THR A 69 4.11 -12.86 27.10
CA THR A 69 5.05 -12.93 28.22
C THR A 69 5.93 -14.17 28.06
N PRO A 70 7.22 -14.12 28.46
CA PRO A 70 8.09 -15.29 28.42
C PRO A 70 7.54 -16.45 29.26
N GLU A 71 6.77 -16.17 30.31
CA GLU A 71 6.08 -17.18 31.13
C GLU A 71 4.95 -17.90 30.36
N GLU A 72 4.18 -17.18 29.54
CA GLU A 72 3.15 -17.78 28.68
C GLU A 72 3.78 -18.64 27.57
N MET A 73 4.90 -18.19 27.00
CA MET A 73 5.66 -18.97 26.02
C MET A 73 6.25 -20.24 26.65
N GLU A 74 6.74 -20.16 27.89
CA GLU A 74 7.27 -21.31 28.61
C GLU A 74 6.17 -22.32 29.00
N ARG A 75 4.98 -21.83 29.40
CA ARG A 75 3.79 -22.68 29.62
C ARG A 75 3.33 -23.36 28.34
N TYR A 76 3.29 -22.64 27.21
CA TYR A 76 2.97 -23.20 25.90
C TYR A 76 3.98 -24.29 25.49
N ASN A 77 5.27 -24.01 25.65
CA ASN A 77 6.34 -24.97 25.35
C ASN A 77 6.38 -26.17 26.32
N SER A 78 5.93 -26.00 27.56
CA SER A 78 5.76 -27.11 28.51
C SER A 78 4.61 -28.01 28.07
N MET A 79 3.45 -27.43 27.78
CA MET A 79 2.26 -28.19 27.39
C MET A 79 2.43 -28.89 26.04
N MET A 80 3.15 -28.29 25.09
CA MET A 80 3.57 -28.95 23.85
C MET A 80 4.50 -30.15 24.11
N ARG A 81 5.41 -30.07 25.08
CA ARG A 81 6.25 -31.22 25.48
C ARG A 81 5.40 -32.32 26.11
N ASP A 82 4.47 -31.97 27.00
CA ASP A 82 3.58 -32.94 27.65
C ASP A 82 2.67 -33.66 26.65
N ILE A 83 2.24 -32.98 25.57
CA ILE A 83 1.47 -33.61 24.47
C ILE A 83 2.34 -34.61 23.71
N ASN A 84 3.56 -34.22 23.35
CA ASN A 84 4.49 -35.11 22.64
C ASN A 84 4.85 -36.35 23.48
N GLU A 85 5.06 -36.20 24.79
CA GLU A 85 5.31 -37.33 25.70
C GLU A 85 4.12 -38.31 25.75
N VAL A 86 2.88 -37.78 25.75
CA VAL A 86 1.68 -38.62 25.69
C VAL A 86 1.53 -39.29 24.32
N GLU A 87 1.86 -38.61 23.21
CA GLU A 87 1.87 -39.22 21.87
C GLU A 87 2.89 -40.36 21.74
N GLU A 88 4.08 -40.19 22.30
CA GLU A 88 5.10 -41.24 22.37
C GLU A 88 4.61 -42.44 23.19
N ALA A 89 3.94 -42.20 24.33
CA ALA A 89 3.34 -43.25 25.15
C ALA A 89 2.19 -43.98 24.43
N ILE A 90 1.32 -43.26 23.70
CA ILE A 90 0.27 -43.88 22.86
C ILE A 90 0.91 -44.78 21.81
N THR A 91 1.97 -44.32 21.15
CA THR A 91 2.66 -45.09 20.10
C THR A 91 3.28 -46.36 20.69
N ALA A 92 3.95 -46.27 21.84
CA ALA A 92 4.52 -47.41 22.53
C ALA A 92 3.44 -48.44 22.94
N ALA A 93 2.35 -47.98 23.57
CA ALA A 93 1.25 -48.84 24.01
C ALA A 93 0.50 -49.48 22.82
N THR A 94 0.38 -48.77 21.69
CA THR A 94 -0.22 -49.31 20.46
C THR A 94 0.64 -50.43 19.87
N ASN A 95 1.97 -50.26 19.84
CA ASN A 95 2.88 -51.30 19.37
C ASN A 95 2.84 -52.56 20.27
N GLU A 96 2.75 -52.38 21.59
CA GLU A 96 2.63 -53.50 22.54
C GLU A 96 1.29 -54.23 22.38
N MET A 97 0.19 -53.48 22.22
CA MET A 97 -1.14 -54.02 21.91
C MET A 97 -1.14 -54.85 20.62
N GLU A 98 -0.49 -54.36 19.56
CA GLU A 98 -0.35 -55.08 18.28
C GLU A 98 0.45 -56.37 18.45
N SER A 99 1.60 -56.32 19.15
CA SER A 99 2.44 -57.51 19.38
C SER A 99 1.72 -58.60 20.21
N LEU A 100 0.98 -58.22 21.24
CA LEU A 100 0.16 -59.16 22.02
C LEU A 100 -0.98 -59.75 21.19
N GLY A 101 -1.54 -58.96 20.27
CA GLY A 101 -2.53 -59.41 19.29
C GLY A 101 -1.96 -60.46 18.32
N GLU A 102 -0.75 -60.23 17.78
CA GLU A 102 -0.05 -61.17 16.90
C GLU A 102 0.29 -62.50 17.60
N GLN A 103 0.59 -62.45 18.91
CA GLN A 103 0.85 -63.63 19.73
C GLN A 103 -0.43 -64.39 20.13
N GLY A 104 -1.62 -63.90 19.75
CA GLY A 104 -2.90 -64.51 20.08
C GLY A 104 -3.32 -64.33 21.54
N ARG A 105 -2.67 -63.45 22.31
CA ARG A 105 -2.99 -63.14 23.71
C ARG A 105 -4.08 -62.06 23.77
N VAL A 106 -5.28 -62.42 23.30
CA VAL A 106 -6.41 -61.50 23.11
C VAL A 106 -6.82 -60.78 24.40
N GLU A 107 -6.84 -61.49 25.54
CA GLU A 107 -7.30 -60.94 26.81
C GLU A 107 -6.35 -59.87 27.38
N GLU A 108 -5.06 -59.96 27.06
CA GLU A 108 -4.06 -58.96 27.46
C GLU A 108 -3.98 -57.79 26.47
N SER A 109 -4.12 -58.07 25.17
CA SER A 109 -4.24 -57.04 24.14
C SER A 109 -5.44 -56.12 24.40
N LEU A 110 -6.57 -56.66 24.87
CA LEU A 110 -7.75 -55.87 25.26
C LEU A 110 -7.50 -54.95 26.47
N LYS A 111 -6.69 -55.39 27.44
CA LYS A 111 -6.29 -54.53 28.58
C LYS A 111 -5.35 -53.41 28.14
N GLU A 112 -4.48 -53.68 27.17
CA GLU A 112 -3.59 -52.66 26.62
C GLU A 112 -4.33 -51.64 25.76
N LEU A 113 -5.37 -52.08 25.04
CA LEU A 113 -6.28 -51.20 24.30
C LEU A 113 -6.99 -50.20 25.23
N GLU A 114 -7.43 -50.64 26.41
CA GLU A 114 -8.05 -49.74 27.41
C GLU A 114 -7.09 -48.63 27.85
N LYS A 115 -5.80 -48.95 28.02
CA LYS A 115 -4.77 -47.94 28.33
C LYS A 115 -4.53 -46.99 27.16
N VAL A 116 -4.51 -47.48 25.92
CA VAL A 116 -4.39 -46.65 24.72
C VAL A 116 -5.56 -45.66 24.61
N GLU A 117 -6.80 -46.11 24.87
CA GLU A 117 -7.97 -45.24 24.88
C GLU A 117 -7.92 -44.19 26.01
N ALA A 118 -7.43 -44.57 27.20
CA ALA A 118 -7.21 -43.62 28.30
C ALA A 118 -6.15 -42.55 27.94
N LEU A 119 -5.04 -42.94 27.34
CA LEU A 119 -3.98 -42.01 26.91
C LEU A 119 -4.45 -41.10 25.77
N LYS A 120 -5.27 -41.60 24.83
CA LYS A 120 -5.90 -40.78 23.78
C LYS A 120 -6.85 -39.72 24.37
N MET A 121 -7.60 -40.08 25.41
CA MET A 121 -8.46 -39.14 26.11
C MET A 121 -7.64 -38.06 26.82
N GLU A 122 -6.56 -38.44 27.52
CA GLU A 122 -5.63 -37.50 28.15
C GLU A 122 -4.98 -36.55 27.14
N ARG A 123 -4.53 -37.06 25.98
CA ARG A 123 -4.02 -36.26 24.87
C ARG A 123 -5.06 -35.23 24.42
N SER A 124 -6.29 -35.67 24.18
CA SER A 124 -7.37 -34.79 23.72
C SER A 124 -7.66 -33.66 24.71
N ASP A 125 -7.57 -33.95 26.02
CA ASP A 125 -7.82 -32.93 27.05
C ASP A 125 -6.65 -31.94 27.15
N LYS A 126 -5.39 -32.40 27.04
CA LYS A 126 -4.21 -31.53 26.95
C LYS A 126 -4.20 -30.67 25.68
N GLU A 127 -4.64 -31.21 24.54
CA GLU A 127 -4.79 -30.46 23.29
C GLU A 127 -5.87 -29.38 23.40
N LYS A 128 -7.02 -29.69 24.03
CA LYS A 128 -8.05 -28.68 24.32
C LYS A 128 -7.52 -27.60 25.27
N GLU A 129 -6.75 -27.97 26.28
CA GLU A 129 -6.15 -27.02 27.21
C GLU A 129 -5.16 -26.09 26.48
N LEU A 130 -4.31 -26.64 25.61
CA LEU A 130 -3.40 -25.89 24.75
C LEU A 130 -4.18 -24.96 23.79
N GLN A 131 -5.28 -25.44 23.22
CA GLN A 131 -6.15 -24.64 22.37
C GLN A 131 -6.78 -23.48 23.15
N THR A 132 -7.28 -23.72 24.37
CA THR A 132 -7.79 -22.63 25.22
C THR A 132 -6.71 -21.66 25.64
N LEU A 133 -5.48 -22.10 25.89
CA LEU A 133 -4.34 -21.21 26.15
C LEU A 133 -4.01 -20.38 24.90
N GLN A 134 -4.07 -20.97 23.72
CA GLN A 134 -3.85 -20.25 22.45
C GLN A 134 -4.96 -19.22 22.18
N GLU A 135 -6.22 -19.56 22.45
CA GLU A 135 -7.36 -18.66 22.31
C GLU A 135 -7.38 -17.53 23.36
N ASN A 136 -6.91 -17.81 24.58
CA ASN A 136 -6.87 -16.85 25.69
C ASN A 136 -5.61 -15.97 25.68
N SER A 137 -4.44 -16.49 25.31
CA SER A 137 -3.17 -15.74 25.16
C SER A 137 -3.13 -14.88 23.89
N GLY A 138 -4.20 -14.89 23.11
CA GLY A 138 -4.31 -14.12 21.88
C GLY A 138 -5.64 -14.36 21.21
N ALA A 139 -6.71 -13.76 21.72
CA ALA A 139 -7.93 -13.55 20.93
C ALA A 139 -7.48 -13.08 19.54
N SER A 140 -7.79 -13.87 18.52
CA SER A 140 -7.08 -14.03 17.23
C SER A 140 -6.86 -12.78 16.36
N GLY A 141 -7.20 -11.59 16.88
CA GLY A 141 -6.83 -10.29 16.35
C GLY A 141 -5.46 -9.76 16.81
N HIS A 142 -4.96 -10.07 18.02
CA HIS A 142 -3.75 -9.39 18.54
C HIS A 142 -2.42 -9.92 17.93
N GLN A 143 -2.29 -11.21 17.63
CA GLN A 143 -1.07 -11.78 17.01
C GLN A 143 -0.80 -11.30 15.58
N LYS A 144 -1.79 -10.69 14.92
CA LYS A 144 -1.65 -10.11 13.57
C LYS A 144 -1.48 -8.59 13.60
N LEU A 145 -1.43 -7.98 14.78
CA LEU A 145 -1.24 -6.54 14.94
C LEU A 145 0.22 -6.25 15.29
N ARG A 146 0.72 -5.12 14.81
CA ARG A 146 1.96 -4.47 15.22
C ARG A 146 1.64 -3.07 15.71
N VAL A 147 2.46 -2.52 16.62
CA VAL A 147 2.34 -1.11 17.00
C VAL A 147 3.12 -0.24 16.01
N CYS A 148 2.54 0.89 15.60
CA CYS A 148 3.24 1.92 14.85
C CYS A 148 4.25 2.67 15.74
N ASP A 149 5.51 2.76 15.30
CA ASP A 149 6.61 3.35 16.07
C ASP A 149 6.54 4.88 16.20
N ILE A 150 5.69 5.53 15.39
CA ILE A 150 5.58 6.98 15.36
C ILE A 150 4.42 7.44 16.23
N CYS A 151 3.21 6.91 16.00
CA CYS A 151 1.98 7.36 16.64
C CYS A 151 1.35 6.34 17.62
N GLY A 152 1.96 5.16 17.80
CA GLY A 152 1.55 4.19 18.82
C GLY A 152 0.19 3.52 18.60
N ALA A 153 -0.42 3.66 17.42
CA ALA A 153 -1.64 2.93 17.06
C ALA A 153 -1.32 1.48 16.66
N TYR A 154 -2.30 0.58 16.82
CA TYR A 154 -2.22 -0.78 16.30
C TYR A 154 -2.45 -0.78 14.78
N LEU A 155 -1.66 -1.57 14.06
CA LEU A 155 -1.70 -1.79 12.63
C LEU A 155 -1.79 -3.28 12.36
N SER A 156 -2.62 -3.74 11.42
CA SER A 156 -2.57 -5.16 11.03
C SER A 156 -1.38 -5.38 10.08
N ILE A 157 -0.69 -6.50 10.28
CA ILE A 157 0.32 -7.00 9.35
C ILE A 157 -0.34 -7.43 8.02
N LEU A 158 -1.62 -7.79 8.06
CA LEU A 158 -2.42 -8.19 6.90
C LEU A 158 -3.14 -7.01 6.23
N ASP A 159 -2.92 -5.77 6.68
CA ASP A 159 -3.54 -4.62 6.05
C ASP A 159 -2.96 -4.38 4.64
N SER A 160 -3.83 -4.02 3.70
CA SER A 160 -3.42 -3.62 2.36
C SER A 160 -2.63 -2.30 2.40
N ASP A 161 -1.72 -2.13 1.44
CA ASP A 161 -0.88 -0.92 1.34
C ASP A 161 -1.70 0.37 1.26
N ARG A 162 -2.91 0.32 0.68
CA ARG A 162 -3.83 1.46 0.65
C ARG A 162 -4.26 1.88 2.06
N ARG A 163 -4.64 0.92 2.91
CA ARG A 163 -5.05 1.20 4.29
C ARG A 163 -3.88 1.69 5.15
N LEU A 164 -2.69 1.15 4.90
CA LEU A 164 -1.46 1.64 5.52
C LEU A 164 -1.12 3.07 5.07
N ALA A 165 -1.32 3.41 3.79
CA ALA A 165 -1.13 4.76 3.28
C ALA A 165 -2.08 5.77 3.94
N ASP A 166 -3.34 5.41 4.19
CA ASP A 166 -4.29 6.24 4.93
C ASP A 166 -3.85 6.45 6.39
N HIS A 167 -3.23 5.45 7.01
CA HIS A 167 -2.61 5.61 8.33
C HIS A 167 -1.43 6.58 8.30
N PHE A 168 -0.49 6.42 7.37
CA PHE A 168 0.72 7.24 7.28
C PHE A 168 0.45 8.71 6.90
N SER A 169 -0.57 8.93 6.06
CA SER A 169 -1.06 10.27 5.70
C SER A 169 -2.03 10.86 6.72
N GLY A 170 -2.35 10.13 7.79
CA GLY A 170 -3.22 10.59 8.85
C GLY A 170 -2.62 11.73 9.68
N LYS A 171 -3.47 12.65 10.16
CA LYS A 171 -3.06 13.83 10.95
C LYS A 171 -2.28 13.48 12.21
N MET A 172 -2.65 12.39 12.90
CA MET A 172 -1.90 11.94 14.07
C MET A 172 -0.50 11.46 13.71
N HIS A 173 -0.38 10.65 12.66
CA HIS A 173 0.90 10.11 12.23
C HIS A 173 1.84 11.23 11.77
N MET A 174 1.38 12.11 10.88
CA MET A 174 2.17 13.26 10.41
C MET A 174 2.51 14.24 11.53
N GLY A 175 1.59 14.46 12.49
CA GLY A 175 1.83 15.34 13.64
C GLY A 175 2.95 14.83 14.54
N TYR A 176 2.90 13.55 14.94
CA TYR A 176 3.96 12.95 15.76
C TYR A 176 5.27 12.79 14.99
N GLN A 177 5.23 12.52 13.68
CA GLN A 177 6.43 12.51 12.85
C GLN A 177 7.14 13.87 12.91
N ARG A 178 6.40 14.95 12.71
CA ARG A 178 6.95 16.32 12.76
C ARG A 178 7.45 16.70 14.15
N LEU A 179 6.77 16.26 15.23
CA LEU A 179 7.25 16.46 16.60
C LEU A 179 8.56 15.71 16.87
N ARG A 180 8.71 14.48 16.37
CA ARG A 180 9.95 13.70 16.49
C ARG A 180 11.09 14.31 15.70
N ASP A 181 10.82 14.85 14.51
CA ASP A 181 11.81 15.58 13.70
C ASP A 181 12.31 16.82 14.45
N LEU A 182 11.39 17.67 14.92
CA LEU A 182 11.73 18.85 15.73
C LEU A 182 12.51 18.50 17.00
N PHE A 183 12.15 17.39 17.67
CA PHE A 183 12.87 16.93 18.86
C PHE A 183 14.30 16.46 18.54
N ARG A 184 14.51 15.80 17.39
CA ARG A 184 15.85 15.42 16.91
C ARG A 184 16.70 16.63 16.58
N ASP A 185 16.12 17.62 15.92
CA ASP A 185 16.81 18.87 15.58
C ASP A 185 17.26 19.59 16.86
N MET A 186 16.36 19.75 17.83
CA MET A 186 16.67 20.36 19.14
C MET A 186 17.77 19.61 19.91
N GLN A 187 17.78 18.27 19.88
CA GLN A 187 18.84 17.46 20.49
C GLN A 187 20.18 17.65 19.79
N SER A 188 20.17 17.77 18.46
CA SER A 188 21.39 17.99 17.67
C SER A 188 21.99 19.39 17.93
N GLU A 189 21.14 20.41 18.10
CA GLU A 189 21.57 21.77 18.45
C GLU A 189 22.20 21.82 19.84
N ARG A 190 21.61 21.12 20.83
CA ARG A 190 22.19 21.00 22.18
C ARG A 190 23.54 20.31 22.17
N ARG A 191 23.66 19.18 21.46
CA ARG A 191 24.94 18.44 21.32
C ARG A 191 26.00 19.29 20.62
N SER A 192 25.61 20.05 19.59
CA SER A 192 26.50 20.96 18.87
C SER A 192 26.94 22.15 19.73
N ALA A 193 26.09 22.63 20.64
CA ALA A 193 26.43 23.65 21.62
C ALA A 193 27.33 23.13 22.74
N GLU A 194 27.13 21.89 23.20
CA GLU A 194 27.96 21.22 24.22
C GLU A 194 29.37 20.89 23.70
N GLN A 195 29.51 20.58 22.41
CA GLN A 195 30.81 20.29 21.78
C GLN A 195 31.67 21.54 21.51
N ASN A 196 31.14 22.77 21.71
CA ASN A 196 31.87 24.01 21.41
C ASN A 196 31.79 25.06 22.56
N PRO A 197 32.49 24.82 23.69
CA PRO A 197 32.35 25.62 24.92
C PRO A 197 32.84 27.07 24.85
N LEU A 198 33.52 27.48 23.77
CA LEU A 198 34.03 28.85 23.59
C LEU A 198 32.94 29.86 23.19
N ARG A 199 31.82 29.39 22.62
CA ARG A 199 30.73 30.25 22.15
C ARG A 199 29.78 30.72 23.27
N ASP A 200 29.73 29.97 24.38
CA ASP A 200 28.81 30.21 25.50
C ASP A 200 29.33 31.27 26.48
N ARG A 201 30.66 31.46 26.56
CA ARG A 201 31.30 32.50 27.40
C ARG A 201 31.04 33.92 26.87
N TYR A 202 30.86 34.09 25.55
CA TYR A 202 30.54 35.38 24.93
C TYR A 202 29.05 35.77 25.05
N ARG A 203 28.14 34.78 25.14
CA ARG A 203 26.68 35.02 25.23
C ARG A 203 26.23 35.44 26.64
N LYS A 204 26.94 35.00 27.69
CA LYS A 204 26.63 35.36 29.10
C LYS A 204 27.00 36.80 29.49
N PHE A 205 27.82 37.49 28.70
CA PHE A 205 28.35 38.82 29.05
C PHE A 205 27.51 40.00 28.48
N ASN A 206 26.62 39.74 27.53
CA ASN A 206 25.87 40.78 26.79
C ASN A 206 24.34 40.76 27.02
N GLU A 207 23.85 40.10 28.07
CA GLU A 207 22.41 40.12 28.41
C GLU A 207 22.08 41.38 29.23
N PRO A 208 21.23 42.31 28.73
CA PRO A 208 20.81 43.47 29.52
C PRO A 208 19.94 42.99 30.68
N ARG A 209 20.40 43.23 31.92
CA ARG A 209 19.59 43.06 33.14
C ARG A 209 18.45 44.08 33.18
N THR A 210 17.35 43.84 32.46
CA THR A 210 16.09 44.57 32.69
C THR A 210 15.30 43.86 33.79
N GLY A 211 15.55 44.29 35.03
CA GLY A 211 14.89 43.80 36.23
C GLY A 211 13.43 44.22 36.35
N ARG A 212 12.54 43.66 35.52
CA ARG A 212 11.09 43.65 35.81
C ARG A 212 10.59 42.21 35.74
N SER A 213 10.08 41.70 36.87
CA SER A 213 9.54 40.35 36.96
C SER A 213 8.34 40.18 36.02
N ILE A 214 8.24 39.01 35.39
CA ILE A 214 7.26 38.62 34.37
C ILE A 214 5.79 38.94 34.73
N PRO A 215 5.35 38.88 36.01
CA PRO A 215 3.99 39.30 36.38
C PRO A 215 3.70 40.81 36.24
N ALA A 216 4.71 41.68 36.21
CA ALA A 216 4.54 43.13 36.06
C ALA A 216 4.41 43.55 34.58
N TYR A 217 5.14 42.90 33.68
CA TYR A 217 5.05 43.15 32.23
C TYR A 217 3.69 42.69 31.67
N LEU A 218 3.24 41.48 32.01
CA LEU A 218 1.94 40.96 31.59
C LEU A 218 0.76 41.76 32.18
N ARG A 219 0.88 42.28 33.42
CA ARG A 219 -0.12 43.20 33.98
C ARG A 219 -0.18 44.53 33.23
N GLY A 220 0.97 45.09 32.85
CA GLY A 220 1.04 46.32 32.04
C GLY A 220 0.37 46.15 30.68
N VAL A 221 0.64 45.02 29.99
CA VAL A 221 0.07 44.72 28.68
C VAL A 221 -1.45 44.50 28.74
N ILE A 222 -1.95 43.78 29.75
CA ILE A 222 -3.40 43.57 29.95
C ILE A 222 -4.12 44.87 30.31
N GLN A 223 -3.47 45.75 31.09
CA GLN A 223 -4.03 47.05 31.46
C GLN A 223 -4.02 48.03 30.28
N SER A 224 -3.04 47.95 29.37
CA SER A 224 -3.05 48.67 28.08
C SER A 224 -4.05 48.11 27.07
N MET A 225 -4.41 46.82 27.15
CA MET A 225 -5.50 46.25 26.33
C MET A 225 -6.90 46.66 26.82
N ARG A 226 -7.04 47.09 28.09
CA ARG A 226 -8.31 47.60 28.65
C ARG A 226 -8.48 49.11 28.48
N ALA A 227 -7.41 49.86 28.24
CA ALA A 227 -7.49 51.26 27.88
C ALA A 227 -7.71 51.37 26.36
N ALA A 228 -8.91 51.73 25.93
CA ALA A 228 -9.28 51.84 24.53
C ALA A 228 -8.35 52.81 23.76
N PRO A 229 -7.60 52.34 22.74
CA PRO A 229 -6.89 53.23 21.83
C PRO A 229 -7.80 53.62 20.66
N LYS A 230 -7.77 54.91 20.33
CA LYS A 230 -8.52 55.57 19.27
C LYS A 230 -8.30 54.91 17.90
N GLU A 231 -9.39 54.60 17.21
CA GLU A 231 -9.41 54.19 15.81
C GLU A 231 -8.88 55.30 14.90
N GLN A 232 -7.81 55.03 14.17
CA GLN A 232 -7.51 55.72 12.91
C GLN A 232 -6.51 54.87 12.11
N GLY A 233 -6.96 54.27 10.99
CA GLY A 233 -6.04 53.79 9.95
C GLY A 233 -6.31 52.45 9.26
N LEU A 234 -7.50 51.82 9.35
CA LEU A 234 -7.73 50.55 8.62
C LEU A 234 -9.19 50.36 8.12
N ARG A 235 -9.68 51.26 7.24
CA ARG A 235 -11.06 51.17 6.68
C ARG A 235 -11.19 50.93 5.17
N ASP A 236 -10.13 50.66 4.42
CA ASP A 236 -10.25 50.71 2.94
C ASP A 236 -10.25 49.36 2.20
N LYS A 237 -10.46 48.20 2.85
CA LYS A 237 -10.48 46.90 2.15
C LYS A 237 -11.59 45.93 2.60
N VAL A 238 -12.79 46.43 2.79
CA VAL A 238 -13.99 45.60 3.00
C VAL A 238 -14.97 45.91 1.86
N ILE A 239 -15.42 44.88 1.13
CA ILE A 239 -16.52 45.05 0.17
C ILE A 239 -17.76 45.42 0.98
N SER A 240 -18.12 46.70 0.95
CA SER A 240 -19.28 47.22 1.66
C SER A 240 -20.54 46.79 0.92
N ILE A 241 -21.25 45.79 1.45
CA ILE A 241 -22.52 45.31 0.90
C ILE A 241 -23.60 46.36 1.19
N PRO A 242 -24.19 47.02 0.18
CA PRO A 242 -25.15 48.09 0.40
C PRO A 242 -26.42 47.59 1.11
N SER A 243 -26.92 48.38 2.04
CA SER A 243 -28.19 48.09 2.72
C SER A 243 -29.41 48.42 1.83
N ALA A 244 -29.25 49.32 0.87
CA ALA A 244 -30.27 49.67 -0.13
C ALA A 244 -30.18 48.77 -1.37
N PHE A 245 -31.31 48.58 -2.06
CA PHE A 245 -31.36 47.83 -3.31
C PHE A 245 -30.60 48.60 -4.40
N VAL A 246 -29.43 48.09 -4.76
CA VAL A 246 -28.54 48.65 -5.80
C VAL A 246 -28.56 47.77 -7.05
N PRO A 247 -28.28 48.32 -8.25
CA PRO A 247 -28.20 47.54 -9.48
C PRO A 247 -27.21 46.36 -9.34
N PHE A 248 -27.58 45.22 -9.93
CA PHE A 248 -26.74 44.02 -9.88
C PHE A 248 -25.43 44.26 -10.67
N PRO A 249 -24.26 43.78 -10.19
CA PRO A 249 -23.00 44.09 -10.83
C PRO A 249 -22.90 43.49 -12.23
N ALA A 250 -22.78 44.35 -13.25
CA ALA A 250 -22.55 43.90 -14.62
C ALA A 250 -21.09 43.42 -14.77
N LEU A 251 -20.93 42.16 -15.19
CA LEU A 251 -19.64 41.51 -15.43
C LEU A 251 -19.41 41.37 -16.93
N SER A 252 -18.24 41.78 -17.41
CA SER A 252 -17.90 41.69 -18.84
C SER A 252 -17.39 40.30 -19.22
N ASP A 253 -17.57 39.91 -20.48
CA ASP A 253 -17.08 38.64 -21.02
C ASP A 253 -15.56 38.44 -20.90
N ALA A 254 -14.81 39.54 -20.85
CA ALA A 254 -13.37 39.52 -20.64
C ALA A 254 -13.03 39.13 -19.18
N THR A 255 -13.79 39.66 -18.22
CA THR A 255 -13.66 39.37 -16.78
C THR A 255 -13.98 37.91 -16.49
N LEU A 256 -15.08 37.38 -17.03
CA LEU A 256 -15.47 35.98 -16.84
C LEU A 256 -14.44 35.01 -17.44
N ARG A 257 -13.94 35.31 -18.65
CA ARG A 257 -12.89 34.50 -19.29
C ARG A 257 -11.55 34.57 -18.58
N ALA A 258 -11.25 35.62 -17.82
CA ALA A 258 -10.00 35.73 -17.08
C ALA A 258 -10.04 34.99 -15.74
N VAL A 259 -11.19 34.97 -15.07
CA VAL A 259 -11.36 34.32 -13.77
C VAL A 259 -11.59 32.80 -13.92
N PHE A 260 -12.28 32.38 -14.99
CA PHE A 260 -12.74 31.00 -15.16
C PHE A 260 -12.18 30.31 -16.42
N ARG A 261 -10.98 30.66 -16.90
CA ARG A 261 -10.40 30.01 -18.09
C ARG A 261 -10.02 28.56 -17.77
N ASP A 262 -10.59 27.62 -18.53
CA ASP A 262 -10.12 26.23 -18.63
C ASP A 262 -9.94 25.88 -20.11
N GLU A 263 -8.74 25.42 -20.50
CA GLU A 263 -8.42 25.05 -21.89
C GLU A 263 -9.07 23.73 -22.31
N ALA A 264 -9.56 22.93 -21.35
CA ALA A 264 -10.15 21.62 -21.59
C ALA A 264 -11.67 21.65 -21.86
N SER A 265 -12.36 22.78 -21.67
CA SER A 265 -13.82 22.87 -21.82
C SER A 265 -14.28 24.26 -22.32
N PRO A 266 -14.55 24.43 -23.63
CA PRO A 266 -14.89 25.73 -24.20
C PRO A 266 -16.29 26.26 -23.83
N GLU A 267 -17.15 25.43 -23.24
CA GLU A 267 -18.55 25.77 -22.88
C GLU A 267 -18.69 26.48 -21.52
N PHE A 268 -17.62 26.50 -20.71
CA PHE A 268 -17.61 27.00 -19.33
C PHE A 268 -18.04 28.48 -19.15
N PRO A 269 -17.70 29.42 -20.05
CA PRO A 269 -18.17 30.80 -19.93
C PRO A 269 -19.69 30.95 -20.06
N THR A 270 -20.35 30.01 -20.75
CA THR A 270 -21.78 30.07 -21.05
C THR A 270 -22.63 29.64 -19.84
N CYS A 271 -22.25 28.55 -19.16
CA CYS A 271 -22.96 28.08 -17.96
C CYS A 271 -22.79 29.02 -16.76
N VAL A 272 -21.62 29.65 -16.61
CA VAL A 272 -21.39 30.68 -15.58
C VAL A 272 -22.24 31.93 -15.85
N ARG A 273 -22.42 32.28 -17.13
CA ARG A 273 -23.31 33.39 -17.52
C ARG A 273 -24.77 33.10 -17.19
N GLU A 274 -25.24 31.89 -17.49
CA GLU A 274 -26.60 31.46 -17.12
C GLU A 274 -26.80 31.50 -15.60
N ALA A 275 -25.83 30.99 -14.82
CA ALA A 275 -25.89 31.05 -13.37
C ALA A 275 -25.91 32.49 -12.81
N LEU A 276 -25.12 33.40 -13.39
CA LEU A 276 -25.14 34.82 -13.01
C LEU A 276 -26.46 35.50 -13.37
N GLN A 277 -27.07 35.14 -14.50
CA GLN A 277 -28.38 35.62 -14.90
C GLN A 277 -29.47 35.13 -13.94
N THR A 278 -29.43 33.85 -13.54
CA THR A 278 -30.33 33.30 -12.51
C THR A 278 -30.13 33.99 -11.15
N LEU A 279 -28.88 34.30 -10.77
CA LEU A 279 -28.60 35.07 -9.54
C LEU A 279 -29.14 36.50 -9.61
N GLU A 280 -29.07 37.14 -10.77
CA GLU A 280 -29.63 38.48 -10.98
C GLU A 280 -31.17 38.46 -10.93
N GLU A 281 -31.82 37.45 -11.51
CA GLU A 281 -33.26 37.24 -11.44
C GLU A 281 -33.73 37.00 -9.99
N ASN A 282 -33.03 36.12 -9.27
CA ASN A 282 -33.29 35.85 -7.85
C ASN A 282 -32.98 37.06 -6.95
N TYR A 283 -32.02 37.91 -7.34
CA TYR A 283 -31.76 39.17 -6.66
C TYR A 283 -32.92 40.15 -6.87
N LYS A 284 -33.58 40.17 -8.03
CA LYS A 284 -34.73 41.04 -8.32
C LYS A 284 -36.03 40.52 -7.69
N ASP A 285 -36.19 39.21 -7.52
CA ASP A 285 -37.38 38.63 -6.88
C ASP A 285 -37.42 38.88 -5.37
N SER A 286 -38.30 39.79 -4.95
CA SER A 286 -38.53 40.14 -3.55
C SER A 286 -39.51 39.22 -2.81
N SER A 287 -40.19 38.31 -3.52
CA SER A 287 -41.24 37.46 -2.97
C SER A 287 -40.69 36.15 -2.42
N SER A 288 -39.68 35.57 -3.08
CA SER A 288 -39.16 34.24 -2.75
C SER A 288 -37.97 34.23 -1.79
N TYR A 289 -37.26 35.36 -1.61
CA TYR A 289 -36.02 35.41 -0.84
C TYR A 289 -35.92 36.61 0.10
N SER A 290 -35.35 36.40 1.29
CA SER A 290 -35.13 37.46 2.27
C SER A 290 -34.09 38.48 1.78
N ASN A 291 -34.18 39.73 2.26
CA ASN A 291 -33.27 40.80 1.85
C ASN A 291 -31.79 40.48 2.12
N GLU A 292 -31.47 39.67 3.13
CA GLU A 292 -30.10 39.26 3.43
C GLU A 292 -29.57 38.24 2.41
N VAL A 293 -30.41 37.30 1.99
CA VAL A 293 -30.07 36.30 0.96
C VAL A 293 -29.87 36.98 -0.39
N ARG A 294 -30.74 37.93 -0.73
CA ARG A 294 -30.62 38.74 -1.94
C ARG A 294 -29.32 39.56 -1.93
N ARG A 295 -28.97 40.21 -0.81
CA ARG A 295 -27.68 40.90 -0.64
C ARG A 295 -26.48 39.96 -0.81
N GLY A 296 -26.63 38.69 -0.42
CA GLY A 296 -25.64 37.63 -0.69
C GLY A 296 -25.42 37.39 -2.18
N PHE A 297 -26.49 37.31 -2.98
CA PHE A 297 -26.37 37.16 -4.44
C PHE A 297 -25.63 38.35 -5.09
N TRP A 298 -25.92 39.58 -4.66
CA TRP A 298 -25.20 40.78 -5.12
C TRP A 298 -23.72 40.77 -4.72
N ALA A 299 -23.41 40.37 -3.48
CA ALA A 299 -22.04 40.31 -2.97
C ALA A 299 -21.18 39.28 -3.72
N LEU A 300 -21.77 38.15 -4.11
CA LEU A 300 -21.08 37.11 -4.90
C LEU A 300 -20.68 37.63 -6.28
N ALA A 301 -21.59 38.30 -7.00
CA ALA A 301 -21.26 38.93 -8.28
C ALA A 301 -20.21 40.05 -8.14
N GLN A 302 -20.29 40.84 -7.05
CA GLN A 302 -19.33 41.92 -6.79
C GLN A 302 -17.93 41.39 -6.45
N LEU A 303 -17.83 40.23 -5.79
CA LEU A 303 -16.58 39.56 -5.50
C LEU A 303 -15.90 39.07 -6.79
N VAL A 304 -16.65 38.46 -7.71
CA VAL A 304 -16.13 38.02 -9.01
C VAL A 304 -15.55 39.20 -9.81
N LYS A 305 -16.18 40.38 -9.71
CA LYS A 305 -15.65 41.62 -10.30
C LYS A 305 -14.31 42.03 -9.68
N TYR A 306 -14.21 42.00 -8.36
CA TYR A 306 -13.02 42.44 -7.61
C TYR A 306 -11.80 41.55 -7.84
N VAL A 307 -11.99 40.24 -8.00
CA VAL A 307 -10.88 39.28 -8.21
C VAL A 307 -10.12 39.55 -9.53
N HIS A 308 -10.77 40.13 -10.54
CA HIS A 308 -10.12 40.46 -11.81
C HIS A 308 -9.32 41.78 -11.80
N GLU A 309 -9.55 42.68 -10.85
CA GLU A 309 -8.87 44.00 -10.83
C GLU A 309 -7.45 43.96 -10.19
N GLU A 310 -7.04 42.85 -9.58
CA GLU A 310 -5.71 42.69 -8.96
C GLU A 310 -4.50 42.31 -9.85
N PRO A 311 -4.58 41.84 -11.12
CA PRO A 311 -3.37 41.47 -11.88
C PRO A 311 -2.49 42.66 -12.30
N SER A 312 -3.03 43.88 -12.36
CA SER A 312 -2.35 45.02 -13.00
C SER A 312 -1.38 45.82 -12.13
N LYS A 313 -1.10 45.42 -10.88
CA LYS A 313 -0.26 46.22 -9.95
C LYS A 313 1.14 45.68 -9.65
N ARG A 314 1.60 44.59 -10.28
CA ARG A 314 2.98 44.06 -10.10
C ARG A 314 3.99 44.49 -11.18
N ALA A 315 3.62 45.37 -12.11
CA ALA A 315 4.47 45.76 -13.23
C ALA A 315 4.93 47.22 -13.19
N VAL A 316 5.33 47.78 -12.03
CA VAL A 316 6.02 49.09 -11.98
C VAL A 316 6.96 49.15 -10.77
N GLN A 317 8.18 48.63 -10.92
CA GLN A 317 9.38 49.09 -10.22
C GLN A 317 10.59 48.30 -10.74
N ASN A 318 11.03 48.67 -11.95
CA ASN A 318 12.44 48.67 -12.37
C ASN A 318 12.51 49.41 -13.71
N LYS A 319 12.61 50.74 -13.62
CA LYS A 319 13.07 51.60 -14.72
C LYS A 319 14.33 52.31 -14.21
N GLY A 320 15.42 52.18 -14.98
CA GLY A 320 16.51 53.14 -14.99
C GLY A 320 17.91 52.53 -15.05
N ALA A 321 18.39 52.21 -16.26
CA ALA A 321 19.66 52.74 -16.81
C ALA A 321 19.95 52.13 -18.20
N ASP A 322 19.40 52.79 -19.21
CA ASP A 322 19.85 53.11 -20.59
C ASP A 322 20.92 52.31 -21.37
N MET A 323 20.51 52.05 -22.63
CA MET A 323 21.21 52.08 -23.94
C MET A 323 22.37 51.08 -24.19
N ASN A 324 22.50 50.39 -25.34
CA ASN A 324 22.10 50.64 -26.73
C ASN A 324 21.86 49.30 -27.47
N LEU A 325 21.02 49.32 -28.50
CA LEU A 325 20.95 48.30 -29.54
C LEU A 325 21.94 48.68 -30.65
N ASP A 326 22.81 47.74 -31.04
CA ASP A 326 23.21 47.55 -32.42
C ASP A 326 23.51 46.07 -32.66
N GLU A 327 23.15 45.66 -33.87
CA GLU A 327 23.15 44.37 -34.54
C GLU A 327 24.33 43.42 -34.25
N ILE A 328 24.07 42.10 -34.29
CA ILE A 328 24.62 41.13 -35.26
C ILE A 328 24.38 39.69 -34.78
N ASP A 329 23.90 38.85 -35.70
CA ASP A 329 23.75 37.40 -35.63
C ASP A 329 25.05 36.66 -35.22
N HIS A 330 24.92 35.53 -34.52
CA HIS A 330 25.52 34.22 -34.88
C HIS A 330 25.65 33.28 -33.66
N GLU A 331 25.05 32.11 -33.83
CA GLU A 331 25.52 30.78 -33.41
C GLU A 331 25.98 30.54 -31.96
N ALA A 332 25.09 29.83 -31.25
CA ALA A 332 25.44 28.94 -30.16
C ALA A 332 26.36 27.81 -30.64
N LEU A 333 27.44 27.54 -29.88
CA LEU A 333 27.91 26.21 -29.48
C LEU A 333 29.26 26.34 -28.74
N SER A 334 29.29 26.04 -27.43
CA SER A 334 30.29 25.19 -26.76
C SER A 334 30.51 25.55 -25.28
N ALA A 335 29.93 24.69 -24.43
CA ALA A 335 30.50 24.10 -23.22
C ALA A 335 30.83 24.95 -21.95
N PRO A 336 30.79 24.31 -20.75
CA PRO A 336 30.52 24.94 -19.45
C PRO A 336 31.72 24.89 -18.46
N GLN A 337 31.64 25.56 -17.28
CA GLN A 337 31.95 25.01 -15.92
C GLN A 337 31.70 26.01 -14.76
N LYS A 338 30.95 25.52 -13.74
CA LYS A 338 31.06 25.68 -12.24
C LYS A 338 30.94 27.09 -11.62
N SER A 339 30.23 27.37 -10.50
CA SER A 339 29.65 26.63 -9.34
C SER A 339 28.94 27.67 -8.41
N PRO A 340 28.35 27.37 -7.22
CA PRO A 340 27.65 26.20 -6.67
C PRO A 340 26.23 26.53 -6.09
N SER A 341 25.34 25.55 -6.00
CA SER A 341 24.10 25.63 -5.19
C SER A 341 24.09 24.54 -4.10
N LEU A 342 23.77 24.94 -2.87
CA LEU A 342 23.73 24.08 -1.68
C LEU A 342 22.30 23.62 -1.39
N LEU A 343 22.17 22.30 -1.28
CA LEU A 343 21.04 21.43 -0.90
C LEU A 343 20.04 21.05 -2.01
N PRO A 344 19.74 19.74 -2.14
CA PRO A 344 19.54 19.11 -3.43
C PRO A 344 18.06 18.94 -3.73
N THR A 345 17.57 19.66 -4.74
CA THR A 345 16.51 19.10 -5.57
C THR A 345 17.04 17.77 -6.11
N ARG A 346 16.38 16.66 -5.73
CA ARG A 346 16.70 15.31 -6.23
C ARG A 346 16.52 15.36 -7.74
N LYS A 347 17.60 15.66 -8.47
CA LYS A 347 17.65 15.53 -9.93
C LYS A 347 17.15 14.13 -10.21
N LYS A 348 16.15 14.01 -11.08
CA LYS A 348 15.70 12.73 -11.61
C LYS A 348 16.90 12.16 -12.36
N LEU A 349 17.71 11.34 -11.68
CA LEU A 349 18.86 10.68 -12.27
C LEU A 349 18.31 9.79 -13.39
N SER A 350 18.57 10.15 -14.63
CA SER A 350 18.30 9.29 -15.77
C SER A 350 19.37 8.20 -15.76
N PHE A 351 19.05 7.07 -15.12
CA PHE A 351 19.91 5.90 -15.17
C PHE A 351 19.88 5.29 -16.56
N GLU A 352 21.03 4.79 -17.00
CA GLU A 352 21.23 4.10 -18.27
C GLU A 352 21.78 2.69 -18.05
N LEU A 353 21.78 1.85 -19.09
CA LEU A 353 22.18 0.44 -18.95
C LEU A 353 23.63 0.27 -18.44
N HIS A 354 24.55 1.15 -18.85
CA HIS A 354 25.94 1.14 -18.37
C HIS A 354 26.05 1.37 -16.85
N ASP A 355 25.11 2.12 -16.25
CA ASP A 355 25.09 2.34 -14.80
C ASP A 355 24.80 1.05 -14.04
N VAL A 356 23.97 0.17 -14.61
CA VAL A 356 23.65 -1.14 -14.05
C VAL A 356 24.91 -2.02 -14.02
N PHE A 357 25.59 -2.16 -15.16
CA PHE A 357 26.81 -2.96 -15.25
C PHE A 357 27.92 -2.41 -14.33
N SER A 358 28.11 -1.09 -14.28
CA SER A 358 29.07 -0.47 -13.35
C SER A 358 28.72 -0.68 -11.88
N ALA A 359 27.42 -0.73 -11.54
CA ALA A 359 26.98 -1.04 -10.18
C ALA A 359 27.24 -2.51 -9.83
N ILE A 360 27.05 -3.42 -10.79
CA ILE A 360 27.36 -4.85 -10.65
C ILE A 360 28.86 -5.04 -10.40
N ASP A 361 29.73 -4.43 -11.22
CA ASP A 361 31.19 -4.51 -11.08
C ASP A 361 31.69 -4.08 -9.69
N LYS A 362 30.99 -3.09 -9.11
CA LYS A 362 31.31 -2.52 -7.79
C LYS A 362 30.60 -3.25 -6.64
N ASN A 363 29.76 -4.25 -6.93
CA ASN A 363 28.90 -4.91 -5.96
C ASN A 363 28.01 -3.92 -5.16
N ASP A 364 27.60 -2.84 -5.81
CA ASP A 364 26.87 -1.71 -5.22
C ASP A 364 25.35 -1.96 -5.28
N VAL A 365 24.85 -2.71 -4.31
CA VAL A 365 23.44 -3.07 -4.19
C VAL A 365 22.55 -1.83 -4.03
N ASP A 366 23.03 -0.77 -3.37
CA ASP A 366 22.26 0.45 -3.14
C ASP A 366 22.02 1.22 -4.44
N LYS A 367 23.02 1.27 -5.33
CA LYS A 367 22.84 1.83 -6.68
C LYS A 367 21.88 0.98 -7.52
N ILE A 368 21.94 -0.36 -7.42
CA ILE A 368 20.99 -1.25 -8.10
C ILE A 368 19.56 -1.05 -7.55
N MET A 369 19.39 -0.85 -6.24
CA MET A 369 18.11 -0.48 -5.62
C MET A 369 17.56 0.83 -6.19
N ALA A 370 18.40 1.86 -6.28
CA ALA A 370 18.00 3.15 -6.84
C ALA A 370 17.61 3.04 -8.33
N ILE A 371 18.31 2.21 -9.11
CA ILE A 371 17.98 1.95 -10.51
C ILE A 371 16.66 1.18 -10.63
N ARG A 372 16.44 0.15 -9.80
CA ARG A 372 15.17 -0.61 -9.75
C ARG A 372 13.97 0.31 -9.58
N ASP A 373 14.05 1.22 -8.60
CA ASP A 373 12.95 2.11 -8.23
C ASP A 373 12.69 3.21 -9.27
N ALA A 374 13.72 3.59 -10.02
CA ALA A 374 13.61 4.61 -11.06
C ALA A 374 13.24 4.04 -12.43
N ARG A 375 13.83 2.90 -12.84
CA ARG A 375 13.75 2.35 -14.20
C ARG A 375 14.04 0.83 -14.20
N PHE A 376 13.09 0.06 -13.65
CA PHE A 376 13.17 -1.41 -13.53
C PHE A 376 13.60 -2.15 -14.81
N GLU A 377 13.14 -1.67 -15.98
CA GLU A 377 13.43 -2.26 -17.30
C GLU A 377 14.92 -2.45 -17.59
N LEU A 378 15.79 -1.60 -17.00
CA LEU A 378 17.23 -1.69 -17.18
C LEU A 378 17.82 -2.97 -16.56
N LEU A 379 17.20 -3.51 -15.51
CA LEU A 379 17.63 -4.77 -14.89
C LEU A 379 17.34 -5.99 -15.76
N LEU A 380 16.49 -5.85 -16.77
CA LEU A 380 16.06 -6.94 -17.65
C LEU A 380 16.99 -7.13 -18.86
N GLY A 381 17.83 -6.13 -19.16
CA GLY A 381 18.69 -6.08 -20.34
C GLY A 381 17.99 -5.54 -21.61
N SER A 382 18.81 -5.18 -22.60
CA SER A 382 18.32 -4.76 -23.93
C SER A 382 18.06 -5.96 -24.86
N LYS A 383 17.31 -5.72 -25.94
CA LYS A 383 17.31 -6.64 -27.08
C LYS A 383 18.69 -6.59 -27.74
N ALA A 384 19.12 -7.70 -28.35
CA ALA A 384 20.30 -7.70 -29.21
C ALA A 384 19.98 -6.81 -30.42
N ASP A 385 20.38 -5.55 -30.38
CA ASP A 385 20.11 -4.60 -31.46
C ASP A 385 21.07 -4.83 -32.66
N GLU A 386 22.10 -5.69 -32.51
CA GLU A 386 23.08 -6.01 -33.55
C GLU A 386 23.21 -7.53 -33.83
N PRO A 387 23.24 -7.95 -35.11
CA PRO A 387 23.51 -9.33 -35.48
C PRO A 387 24.94 -9.74 -35.07
N GLY A 388 25.06 -10.63 -34.09
CA GLY A 388 26.35 -11.19 -33.63
C GLY A 388 26.74 -10.82 -32.20
N THR A 389 26.10 -9.81 -31.59
CA THR A 389 26.34 -9.44 -30.18
C THR A 389 25.39 -10.22 -29.29
N ARG A 390 25.91 -11.15 -28.47
CA ARG A 390 25.10 -11.92 -27.52
C ARG A 390 24.57 -10.95 -26.45
N ALA A 391 23.27 -10.63 -26.51
CA ALA A 391 22.61 -9.82 -25.50
C ALA A 391 22.74 -10.51 -24.13
N CYS A 392 23.63 -9.99 -23.29
CA CYS A 392 23.85 -10.48 -21.95
C CYS A 392 22.96 -9.68 -20.98
N THR A 393 22.12 -10.37 -20.22
CA THR A 393 21.32 -9.68 -19.21
C THR A 393 22.20 -9.28 -18.02
N PRO A 394 21.85 -8.22 -17.27
CA PRO A 394 22.58 -7.86 -16.05
C PRO A 394 22.72 -9.03 -15.06
N LEU A 395 21.71 -9.90 -15.00
CA LEU A 395 21.76 -11.12 -14.19
C LEU A 395 22.78 -12.15 -14.76
N GLU A 396 22.76 -12.41 -16.07
CA GLU A 396 23.72 -13.31 -16.72
C GLU A 396 25.17 -12.81 -16.52
N TYR A 397 25.37 -11.50 -16.62
CA TYR A 397 26.67 -10.89 -16.37
C TYR A 397 27.13 -11.06 -14.91
N ALA A 398 26.26 -10.77 -13.94
CA ALA A 398 26.57 -10.94 -12.52
C ALA A 398 26.91 -12.40 -12.16
N ILE A 399 26.20 -13.36 -12.77
CA ILE A 399 26.50 -14.80 -12.63
C ILE A 399 27.89 -15.13 -13.18
N GLY A 400 28.24 -14.58 -14.35
CA GLY A 400 29.53 -14.79 -15.00
C GLY A 400 30.74 -14.29 -14.19
N LEU A 401 30.54 -13.28 -13.32
CA LEU A 401 31.58 -12.77 -12.43
C LEU A 401 31.86 -13.67 -11.21
N GLY A 402 31.08 -14.74 -11.03
CA GLY A 402 31.29 -15.76 -10.00
C GLY A 402 30.76 -15.40 -8.60
N PRO A 403 31.15 -16.18 -7.57
CA PRO A 403 30.46 -16.20 -6.27
C PRO A 403 30.54 -14.88 -5.48
N LYS A 404 31.50 -14.00 -5.77
CA LYS A 404 31.61 -12.68 -5.12
C LYS A 404 30.39 -11.78 -5.38
N HIS A 405 29.66 -12.03 -6.46
CA HIS A 405 28.49 -11.25 -6.89
C HIS A 405 27.17 -11.97 -6.58
N GLU A 406 27.20 -13.06 -5.82
CA GLU A 406 26.00 -13.82 -5.44
C GLU A 406 24.92 -12.92 -4.81
N ARG A 407 25.31 -12.02 -3.90
CA ARG A 407 24.39 -11.05 -3.28
C ARG A 407 23.67 -10.16 -4.30
N VAL A 408 24.36 -9.74 -5.36
CA VAL A 408 23.77 -8.95 -6.45
C VAL A 408 22.82 -9.80 -7.29
N CYS A 409 23.20 -11.05 -7.59
CA CYS A 409 22.32 -11.99 -8.28
C CYS A 409 21.02 -12.21 -7.50
N LEU A 410 21.12 -12.48 -6.18
CA LEU A 410 19.95 -12.63 -5.29
C LEU A 410 19.09 -11.38 -5.28
N PHE A 411 19.70 -10.19 -5.23
CA PHE A 411 18.97 -8.93 -5.26
C PHE A 411 18.22 -8.71 -6.58
N ILE A 412 18.87 -8.94 -7.73
CA ILE A 412 18.25 -8.79 -9.05
C ILE A 412 17.06 -9.75 -9.15
N VAL A 413 17.24 -11.03 -8.81
CA VAL A 413 16.16 -12.03 -8.83
C VAL A 413 15.02 -11.64 -7.88
N GLY A 414 15.32 -11.19 -6.66
CA GLY A 414 14.32 -10.69 -5.73
C GLY A 414 13.54 -9.48 -6.27
N ALA A 415 14.20 -8.59 -7.01
CA ALA A 415 13.54 -7.48 -7.70
C ALA A 415 12.60 -7.96 -8.82
N LEU A 416 12.98 -9.02 -9.55
CA LEU A 416 12.13 -9.67 -10.55
C LEU A 416 10.88 -10.28 -9.91
N SER A 417 11.03 -11.08 -8.85
CA SER A 417 9.89 -11.67 -8.12
C SER A 417 8.98 -10.59 -7.52
N ARG A 418 9.56 -9.52 -6.96
CA ARG A 418 8.80 -8.37 -6.46
C ARG A 418 8.00 -7.68 -7.56
N TYR A 419 8.51 -7.61 -8.79
CA TYR A 419 7.75 -7.04 -9.91
C TYR A 419 6.51 -7.91 -10.23
N VAL A 420 6.66 -9.23 -10.23
CA VAL A 420 5.56 -10.18 -10.48
C VAL A 420 4.45 -10.05 -9.43
N ASN A 421 4.83 -9.95 -8.16
CA ASN A 421 3.88 -9.82 -7.05
C ASN A 421 3.13 -8.47 -7.05
N ASN A 422 3.66 -7.43 -7.71
CA ASN A 422 3.05 -6.10 -7.80
C ASN A 422 2.36 -5.83 -9.15
N LEU A 423 2.09 -6.88 -9.94
CA LEU A 423 1.32 -6.73 -11.18
C LEU A 423 -0.14 -6.39 -10.88
N PRO A 424 -0.80 -5.56 -11.73
CA PRO A 424 -2.20 -5.20 -11.53
C PRO A 424 -3.08 -6.44 -11.38
N GLU A 425 -4.05 -6.34 -10.48
CA GLU A 425 -4.84 -7.47 -9.99
C GLU A 425 -6.24 -7.52 -10.57
N ASP A 426 -6.74 -6.34 -10.96
CA ASP A 426 -8.12 -6.02 -11.30
C ASP A 426 -8.37 -5.94 -12.81
N ARG A 427 -7.32 -6.06 -13.62
CA ARG A 427 -7.40 -5.86 -15.06
C ARG A 427 -6.42 -6.72 -15.87
N PRO A 428 -6.71 -6.94 -17.16
CA PRO A 428 -5.76 -7.53 -18.09
C PRO A 428 -4.46 -6.73 -18.21
N LEU A 429 -3.36 -7.42 -18.49
CA LEU A 429 -2.07 -6.79 -18.75
C LEU A 429 -2.02 -6.14 -20.12
N ASP A 430 -1.42 -4.95 -20.19
CA ASP A 430 -1.13 -4.30 -21.47
C ASP A 430 0.05 -4.98 -22.22
N LEU A 431 0.24 -4.62 -23.48
CA LEU A 431 1.28 -5.22 -24.33
C LEU A 431 2.70 -4.96 -23.79
N THR A 432 2.94 -3.79 -23.21
CA THR A 432 4.22 -3.40 -22.61
C THR A 432 4.55 -4.24 -21.39
N GLN A 433 3.58 -4.46 -20.51
CA GLN A 433 3.69 -5.32 -19.34
C GLN A 433 3.95 -6.77 -19.76
N LYS A 434 3.27 -7.26 -20.81
CA LYS A 434 3.55 -8.59 -21.38
C LYS A 434 4.96 -8.69 -21.97
N ASP A 435 5.46 -7.64 -22.64
CA ASP A 435 6.85 -7.57 -23.12
C ASP A 435 7.85 -7.65 -21.96
N ILE A 436 7.60 -6.89 -20.89
CA ILE A 436 8.42 -6.91 -19.67
C ILE A 436 8.39 -8.31 -19.05
N LEU A 437 7.21 -8.93 -18.93
CA LEU A 437 7.07 -10.27 -18.37
C LEU A 437 7.81 -11.33 -19.19
N ARG A 438 7.86 -11.22 -20.51
CA ARG A 438 8.69 -12.12 -21.33
C ARG A 438 10.17 -12.01 -20.96
N LYS A 439 10.68 -10.80 -20.70
CA LYS A 439 12.07 -10.60 -20.24
C LYS A 439 12.30 -11.08 -18.81
N VAL A 440 11.35 -10.79 -17.90
CA VAL A 440 11.38 -11.28 -16.50
C VAL A 440 11.43 -12.81 -16.50
N ARG A 441 10.60 -13.47 -17.30
CA ARG A 441 10.58 -14.93 -17.45
C ARG A 441 11.94 -15.50 -17.82
N SER A 442 12.60 -14.92 -18.83
CA SER A 442 13.92 -15.38 -19.27
C SER A 442 14.97 -15.26 -18.17
N ASN A 443 14.94 -14.18 -17.39
CA ASN A 443 15.86 -13.98 -16.27
C ASN A 443 15.54 -14.90 -15.08
N LEU A 444 14.26 -15.11 -14.73
CA LEU A 444 13.86 -16.07 -13.70
C LEU A 444 14.25 -17.51 -14.08
N LYS A 445 14.05 -17.88 -15.36
CA LYS A 445 14.51 -19.16 -15.89
C LYS A 445 16.03 -19.32 -15.73
N LEU A 446 16.81 -18.30 -16.08
CA LEU A 446 18.26 -18.32 -15.90
C LEU A 446 18.64 -18.51 -14.44
N ALA A 447 17.98 -17.80 -13.52
CA ALA A 447 18.23 -17.93 -12.09
C ALA A 447 17.95 -19.34 -11.56
N MET A 448 16.87 -19.95 -12.04
CA MET A 448 16.52 -21.33 -11.73
C MET A 448 17.54 -22.30 -12.30
N ASP A 449 17.90 -22.17 -13.57
CA ASP A 449 18.88 -23.06 -14.24
C ASP A 449 20.26 -23.00 -13.54
N GLN A 450 20.64 -21.84 -12.98
CA GLN A 450 21.86 -21.65 -12.18
C GLN A 450 21.68 -21.95 -10.68
N SER A 451 20.48 -22.38 -10.27
CA SER A 451 20.15 -22.75 -8.88
C SER A 451 20.49 -21.66 -7.86
N LEU A 452 20.23 -20.39 -8.19
CA LEU A 452 20.53 -19.23 -7.34
C LEU A 452 19.67 -19.17 -6.05
N PHE A 453 18.64 -20.01 -5.92
CA PHE A 453 17.79 -20.16 -4.74
C PHE A 453 17.35 -21.62 -4.59
N LYS A 454 18.22 -22.49 -4.07
CA LYS A 454 17.93 -23.94 -3.97
C LYS A 454 16.81 -24.25 -2.97
N ASP A 455 16.65 -23.39 -1.95
CA ASP A 455 15.78 -23.66 -0.81
C ASP A 455 14.47 -22.84 -0.82
N ASP A 456 14.27 -21.97 -1.82
CA ASP A 456 13.13 -21.05 -1.87
C ASP A 456 12.08 -21.47 -2.90
N THR A 457 10.85 -21.71 -2.43
CA THR A 457 9.68 -22.01 -3.27
C THR A 457 9.19 -20.79 -4.06
N SER A 458 9.48 -19.57 -3.58
CA SER A 458 8.97 -18.31 -4.13
C SER A 458 9.46 -18.04 -5.57
N LEU A 459 10.68 -18.47 -5.88
CA LEU A 459 11.26 -18.32 -7.21
C LEU A 459 10.53 -19.18 -8.24
N VAL A 460 10.27 -20.45 -7.87
CA VAL A 460 9.56 -21.40 -8.72
C VAL A 460 8.12 -20.93 -8.96
N ALA A 461 7.43 -20.47 -7.91
CA ALA A 461 6.09 -19.92 -8.00
C ALA A 461 6.03 -18.70 -8.94
N SER A 462 6.96 -17.74 -8.77
CA SER A 462 7.05 -16.55 -9.62
C SER A 462 7.28 -16.90 -11.09
N TYR A 463 8.15 -17.88 -11.37
CA TYR A 463 8.41 -18.34 -12.74
C TYR A 463 7.17 -18.97 -13.40
N LEU A 464 6.47 -19.86 -12.69
CA LEU A 464 5.28 -20.54 -13.20
C LEU A 464 4.16 -19.53 -13.51
N GLN A 465 3.95 -18.56 -12.63
CA GLN A 465 2.99 -17.49 -12.82
C GLN A 465 3.30 -16.65 -14.08
N VAL A 466 4.56 -16.21 -14.24
CA VAL A 466 4.97 -15.41 -15.41
C VAL A 466 4.87 -16.21 -16.71
N LEU A 467 5.14 -17.52 -16.68
CA LEU A 467 5.05 -18.40 -17.84
C LEU A 467 3.65 -18.35 -18.46
N VAL A 468 2.59 -18.45 -17.66
CA VAL A 468 1.22 -18.36 -18.16
C VAL A 468 0.84 -16.92 -18.52
N MET A 469 1.20 -15.93 -17.71
CA MET A 469 0.77 -14.54 -17.94
C MET A 469 1.37 -13.90 -19.20
N SER A 470 2.56 -14.33 -19.61
CA SER A 470 3.27 -13.74 -20.76
C SER A 470 2.87 -14.34 -22.12
N GLU A 471 2.63 -15.65 -22.18
CA GLU A 471 2.43 -16.39 -23.44
C GLU A 471 1.30 -17.43 -23.36
N GLY A 472 0.67 -17.61 -22.19
CA GLY A 472 -0.26 -18.69 -21.92
C GLY A 472 -1.68 -18.46 -22.40
N ASN A 473 -2.09 -17.25 -22.85
CA ASN A 473 -3.50 -16.98 -23.18
C ASN A 473 -4.07 -17.91 -24.26
N ALA A 474 -3.34 -18.10 -25.37
CA ALA A 474 -3.81 -18.96 -26.46
C ALA A 474 -3.92 -20.44 -26.02
N TRP A 475 -2.95 -20.90 -25.24
CA TRP A 475 -2.99 -22.22 -24.62
C TRP A 475 -4.15 -22.34 -23.61
N LEU A 476 -4.36 -21.32 -22.79
CA LEU A 476 -5.37 -21.29 -21.74
C LEU A 476 -6.78 -21.36 -22.34
N GLU A 477 -7.05 -20.60 -23.40
CA GLU A 477 -8.31 -20.70 -24.13
C GLU A 477 -8.54 -22.10 -24.70
N HIS A 478 -7.50 -22.75 -25.21
CA HIS A 478 -7.59 -24.12 -25.72
C HIS A 478 -7.86 -25.11 -24.58
N ALA A 479 -7.10 -25.01 -23.48
CA ALA A 479 -7.28 -25.86 -22.29
C ALA A 479 -8.67 -25.72 -21.69
N ILE A 480 -9.18 -24.48 -21.54
CA ILE A 480 -10.55 -24.22 -21.08
C ILE A 480 -11.56 -24.87 -22.02
N LYS A 481 -11.40 -24.75 -23.35
CA LYS A 481 -12.30 -25.39 -24.32
C LYS A 481 -12.32 -26.91 -24.20
N THR A 482 -11.16 -27.54 -23.97
CA THR A 482 -11.03 -28.99 -23.79
C THR A 482 -11.70 -29.45 -22.50
N VAL A 483 -11.38 -28.81 -21.36
CA VAL A 483 -12.00 -29.12 -20.06
C VAL A 483 -13.51 -28.86 -20.09
N ARG A 484 -13.95 -27.81 -20.78
CA ARG A 484 -15.37 -27.48 -20.99
C ARG A 484 -16.11 -28.58 -21.74
N TYR A 485 -15.51 -29.17 -22.76
CA TYR A 485 -16.13 -30.27 -23.51
C TYR A 485 -16.36 -31.48 -22.61
N GLU A 486 -15.33 -31.89 -21.88
CA GLU A 486 -15.40 -32.99 -20.89
C GLU A 486 -16.44 -32.71 -19.80
N LEU A 487 -16.43 -31.50 -19.25
CA LEU A 487 -17.35 -31.09 -18.19
C LEU A 487 -18.80 -31.08 -18.69
N LYS A 488 -19.04 -30.65 -19.93
CA LYS A 488 -20.36 -30.71 -20.57
C LYS A 488 -20.83 -32.16 -20.76
N THR A 489 -19.94 -33.06 -21.16
CA THR A 489 -20.23 -34.49 -21.28
C THR A 489 -20.57 -35.09 -19.92
N TRP A 490 -19.78 -34.79 -18.88
CA TRP A 490 -20.04 -35.22 -17.50
C TRP A 490 -21.38 -34.69 -16.94
N LEU A 491 -21.69 -33.42 -17.21
CA LEU A 491 -22.97 -32.79 -16.83
C LEU A 491 -24.18 -33.41 -17.56
N SER A 492 -23.98 -34.10 -18.69
CA SER A 492 -25.09 -34.68 -19.45
C SER A 492 -25.66 -35.97 -18.83
N GLY A 493 -25.00 -36.55 -17.82
CA GLY A 493 -25.51 -37.69 -17.04
C GLY A 493 -24.72 -38.99 -17.27
N PRO A 494 -25.11 -40.09 -16.60
CA PRO A 494 -24.41 -41.36 -16.70
C PRO A 494 -24.38 -41.86 -18.15
N GLN A 495 -23.18 -42.11 -18.64
CA GLN A 495 -22.99 -42.63 -19.98
C GLN A 495 -23.43 -44.11 -20.06
N ARG A 496 -23.78 -44.56 -21.26
CA ARG A 496 -24.14 -45.97 -21.50
C ARG A 496 -22.94 -46.88 -21.18
N HIS A 497 -23.21 -48.10 -20.70
CA HIS A 497 -22.18 -49.10 -20.46
C HIS A 497 -21.28 -49.28 -21.70
N GLY A 498 -19.97 -49.08 -21.53
CA GLY A 498 -18.96 -49.21 -22.59
C GLY A 498 -18.51 -47.90 -23.27
N CYS A 499 -19.05 -46.74 -22.88
CA CYS A 499 -18.55 -45.44 -23.33
C CYS A 499 -17.41 -44.92 -22.44
N ILE A 500 -16.52 -44.09 -23.00
CA ILE A 500 -15.40 -43.46 -22.29
C ILE A 500 -15.94 -42.45 -21.28
N GLU A 501 -15.82 -42.78 -19.99
CA GLU A 501 -16.27 -41.92 -18.89
C GLU A 501 -15.57 -40.55 -18.95
N ALA A 502 -16.36 -39.48 -18.88
CA ALA A 502 -15.83 -38.12 -18.93
C ALA A 502 -15.10 -37.81 -17.63
N GLN A 503 -13.84 -37.41 -17.73
CA GLN A 503 -12.96 -37.13 -16.57
C GLN A 503 -12.44 -35.70 -16.60
N PRO A 504 -13.30 -34.68 -16.39
CA PRO A 504 -12.90 -33.27 -16.50
C PRO A 504 -11.77 -32.89 -15.55
N LEU A 505 -11.75 -33.46 -14.33
CA LEU A 505 -10.68 -33.23 -13.34
C LEU A 505 -9.33 -33.78 -13.82
N SER A 506 -9.32 -34.98 -14.40
CA SER A 506 -8.10 -35.61 -14.93
C SER A 506 -7.56 -34.80 -16.10
N VAL A 507 -8.43 -34.40 -17.04
CA VAL A 507 -8.04 -33.60 -18.21
C VAL A 507 -7.54 -32.21 -17.82
N ALA A 508 -8.15 -31.56 -16.82
CA ALA A 508 -7.64 -30.29 -16.29
C ALA A 508 -6.25 -30.45 -15.66
N HIS A 509 -6.06 -31.49 -14.84
CA HIS A 509 -4.78 -31.79 -14.21
C HIS A 509 -3.67 -32.09 -15.23
N GLU A 510 -3.96 -32.99 -16.18
CA GLU A 510 -3.03 -33.39 -17.24
C GLU A 510 -2.67 -32.21 -18.15
N SER A 511 -3.62 -31.30 -18.42
CA SER A 511 -3.36 -30.08 -19.21
C SER A 511 -2.30 -29.19 -18.54
N ILE A 512 -2.34 -29.04 -17.21
CA ILE A 512 -1.32 -28.28 -16.46
C ILE A 512 0.01 -29.03 -16.44
N GLU A 513 0.01 -30.33 -16.16
CA GLU A 513 1.22 -31.16 -16.13
C GLU A 513 1.97 -31.15 -17.47
N ASN A 514 1.24 -31.18 -18.59
CA ASN A 514 1.80 -31.11 -19.92
C ASN A 514 2.30 -29.71 -20.30
N PHE A 515 1.77 -28.66 -19.67
CA PHE A 515 2.26 -27.29 -19.83
C PHE A 515 3.60 -27.05 -19.13
N LEU A 516 3.92 -27.80 -18.07
CA LEU A 516 5.20 -27.69 -17.37
C LEU A 516 6.38 -28.07 -18.29
N THR A 517 7.41 -27.23 -18.30
CA THR A 517 8.63 -27.49 -19.08
C THR A 517 9.27 -28.82 -18.66
N THR A 518 9.92 -29.51 -19.60
CA THR A 518 10.62 -30.78 -19.34
C THR A 518 11.64 -30.65 -18.20
N HIS A 519 12.32 -29.50 -18.11
CA HIS A 519 13.26 -29.21 -17.04
C HIS A 519 12.58 -29.18 -15.67
N MET A 520 11.40 -28.57 -15.55
CA MET A 520 10.63 -28.54 -14.30
C MET A 520 10.13 -29.91 -13.89
N ARG A 521 9.66 -30.72 -14.84
CA ARG A 521 9.23 -32.10 -14.58
C ARG A 521 10.38 -32.98 -14.07
N ILE A 522 11.60 -32.77 -14.57
CA ILE A 522 12.79 -33.49 -14.09
C ILE A 522 13.18 -33.03 -12.67
N ARG A 523 13.20 -31.73 -12.41
CA ARG A 523 13.59 -31.18 -11.10
C ARG A 523 12.59 -31.51 -9.99
N ARG A 524 11.30 -31.50 -10.31
CA ARG A 524 10.24 -31.99 -9.40
C ARG A 524 10.51 -33.42 -8.90
N LYS A 525 11.13 -34.29 -9.69
CA LYS A 525 11.46 -35.65 -9.23
C LYS A 525 12.67 -35.71 -8.26
N LYS A 526 13.47 -34.65 -8.16
CA LYS A 526 14.76 -34.65 -7.47
C LYS A 526 14.83 -33.67 -6.29
N GLU A 527 14.06 -32.59 -6.34
CA GLU A 527 14.18 -31.45 -5.42
C GLU A 527 12.86 -31.23 -4.66
N HIS A 528 12.85 -31.48 -3.36
CA HIS A 528 11.65 -31.38 -2.51
C HIS A 528 11.02 -29.97 -2.51
N VAL A 529 11.83 -28.91 -2.59
CA VAL A 529 11.34 -27.51 -2.64
C VAL A 529 10.59 -27.25 -3.94
N VAL A 530 11.07 -27.80 -5.06
CA VAL A 530 10.39 -27.71 -6.36
C VAL A 530 9.10 -28.51 -6.35
N VAL A 531 9.06 -29.67 -5.68
CA VAL A 531 7.82 -30.45 -5.49
C VAL A 531 6.74 -29.61 -4.85
N ALA A 532 7.02 -29.03 -3.68
CA ALA A 532 6.02 -28.27 -2.93
C ALA A 532 5.44 -27.10 -3.74
N ALA A 533 6.31 -26.29 -4.36
CA ALA A 533 5.89 -25.14 -5.15
C ALA A 533 5.11 -25.53 -6.42
N VAL A 534 5.55 -26.58 -7.12
CA VAL A 534 4.88 -27.06 -8.34
C VAL A 534 3.56 -27.71 -8.01
N ASP A 535 3.48 -28.54 -6.97
CA ASP A 535 2.25 -29.23 -6.59
C ASP A 535 1.15 -28.25 -6.16
N ASP A 536 1.52 -27.23 -5.37
CA ASP A 536 0.58 -26.18 -4.96
C ASP A 536 0.11 -25.34 -6.16
N TYR A 537 1.01 -25.04 -7.09
CA TYR A 537 0.66 -24.35 -8.34
C TYR A 537 -0.26 -25.21 -9.22
N VAL A 538 0.06 -26.50 -9.39
CA VAL A 538 -0.74 -27.43 -10.19
C VAL A 538 -2.14 -27.55 -9.61
N ALA A 539 -2.28 -27.75 -8.30
CA ALA A 539 -3.58 -27.80 -7.64
C ALA A 539 -4.39 -26.50 -7.88
N ASN A 540 -3.77 -25.33 -7.77
CA ASN A 540 -4.44 -24.05 -8.03
C ASN A 540 -4.87 -23.91 -9.50
N ALA A 541 -3.94 -24.11 -10.42
CA ALA A 541 -4.18 -23.94 -11.85
C ALA A 541 -5.20 -24.96 -12.40
N SER A 542 -5.19 -26.21 -11.90
CA SER A 542 -6.20 -27.20 -12.25
C SER A 542 -7.58 -26.81 -11.73
N SER A 543 -7.66 -26.25 -10.52
CA SER A 543 -8.90 -25.73 -9.95
C SER A 543 -9.46 -24.59 -10.82
N ASP A 544 -8.61 -23.63 -11.18
CA ASP A 544 -8.99 -22.49 -12.01
C ASP A 544 -9.44 -22.91 -13.42
N LEU A 545 -8.82 -23.92 -14.03
CA LEU A 545 -9.28 -24.45 -15.33
C LEU A 545 -10.70 -25.00 -15.23
N ILE A 546 -11.02 -25.74 -14.15
CA ILE A 546 -12.36 -26.28 -13.91
C ILE A 546 -13.35 -25.15 -13.69
N LEU A 547 -13.00 -24.15 -12.87
CA LEU A 547 -13.87 -23.02 -12.58
C LEU A 547 -14.15 -22.18 -13.83
N LEU A 548 -13.13 -21.87 -14.64
CA LEU A 548 -13.29 -21.12 -15.89
C LEU A 548 -14.09 -21.91 -16.94
N ALA A 549 -13.86 -23.22 -17.04
CA ALA A 549 -14.64 -24.10 -17.91
C ALA A 549 -16.12 -24.13 -17.48
N LEU A 550 -16.38 -24.25 -16.18
CA LEU A 550 -17.74 -24.21 -15.62
C LEU A 550 -18.40 -22.85 -15.83
N TRP A 551 -17.66 -21.75 -15.60
CA TRP A 551 -18.10 -20.38 -15.85
C TRP A 551 -18.56 -20.20 -17.30
N SER A 552 -17.78 -20.71 -18.26
CA SER A 552 -18.12 -20.62 -19.68
C SER A 552 -19.37 -21.42 -20.10
N LEU A 553 -19.84 -22.34 -19.24
CA LEU A 553 -21.08 -23.09 -19.44
C LEU A 553 -22.30 -22.42 -18.81
N LEU A 554 -22.11 -21.39 -17.98
CA LEU A 554 -23.22 -20.63 -17.40
C LEU A 554 -23.87 -19.73 -18.46
N PRO A 555 -25.20 -19.58 -18.41
CA PRO A 555 -25.92 -18.70 -19.32
C PRO A 555 -25.49 -17.24 -19.10
N GLU A 556 -25.43 -16.48 -20.20
CA GLU A 556 -25.10 -15.04 -20.19
C GLU A 556 -23.78 -14.70 -19.48
N HIS A 557 -22.78 -15.60 -19.48
CA HIS A 557 -21.49 -15.30 -18.87
C HIS A 557 -20.79 -14.11 -19.55
N ASN A 558 -20.13 -13.28 -18.75
CA ASN A 558 -19.26 -12.22 -19.24
C ASN A 558 -17.97 -12.82 -19.81
N GLU A 559 -17.14 -12.00 -20.46
CA GLU A 559 -15.81 -12.40 -20.88
C GLU A 559 -15.02 -12.99 -19.70
N LEU A 560 -14.39 -14.16 -19.92
CA LEU A 560 -13.72 -14.89 -18.85
C LEU A 560 -12.50 -14.10 -18.33
N PRO A 561 -12.29 -14.00 -17.01
CA PRO A 561 -11.18 -13.25 -16.43
C PRO A 561 -9.86 -14.05 -16.53
N LEU A 562 -9.36 -14.29 -17.74
CA LEU A 562 -8.14 -15.06 -17.99
C LEU A 562 -6.91 -14.48 -17.25
N TYR A 563 -6.93 -13.19 -16.94
CA TYR A 563 -5.87 -12.51 -16.19
C TYR A 563 -5.76 -12.93 -14.72
N ALA A 564 -6.80 -13.57 -14.17
CA ALA A 564 -6.85 -14.06 -12.79
C ALA A 564 -6.36 -15.51 -12.64
N PHE A 565 -6.13 -16.21 -13.76
CA PHE A 565 -5.77 -17.61 -13.78
C PHE A 565 -4.45 -17.90 -13.04
N ALA A 566 -4.48 -18.92 -12.18
CA ALA A 566 -3.38 -19.40 -11.35
C ALA A 566 -2.73 -18.31 -10.47
N ARG A 567 -3.47 -17.24 -10.16
CA ARG A 567 -3.05 -16.16 -9.25
C ARG A 567 -3.79 -16.29 -7.93
N ASP A 568 -3.16 -16.97 -6.98
CA ASP A 568 -3.69 -17.19 -5.62
C ASP A 568 -5.14 -17.69 -5.64
N ASP A 569 -6.06 -17.02 -4.95
CA ASP A 569 -7.49 -17.34 -4.86
C ASP A 569 -8.38 -16.51 -5.80
N ARG A 570 -7.81 -15.65 -6.65
CA ARG A 570 -8.55 -14.62 -7.39
C ARG A 570 -9.57 -15.17 -8.36
N CYS A 571 -9.19 -16.16 -9.18
CA CYS A 571 -10.12 -16.79 -10.11
C CYS A 571 -11.29 -17.45 -9.36
N THR A 572 -11.01 -18.02 -8.18
CA THR A 572 -12.04 -18.59 -7.30
C THR A 572 -12.97 -17.52 -6.76
N THR A 573 -12.44 -16.41 -6.25
CA THR A 573 -13.24 -15.27 -5.75
C THR A 573 -14.12 -14.68 -6.84
N LEU A 574 -13.56 -14.38 -8.01
CA LEU A 574 -14.30 -13.83 -9.15
C LEU A 574 -15.41 -14.78 -9.63
N PHE A 575 -15.14 -16.08 -9.66
CA PHE A 575 -16.14 -17.09 -10.00
C PHE A 575 -17.29 -17.09 -8.97
N CYS A 576 -16.94 -17.10 -7.68
CA CYS A 576 -17.93 -17.11 -6.61
C CYS A 576 -18.79 -15.85 -6.60
N ASP A 577 -18.19 -14.67 -6.78
CA ASP A 577 -18.89 -13.41 -6.86
C ASP A 577 -19.87 -13.40 -8.04
N GLU A 578 -19.43 -13.87 -9.21
CA GLU A 578 -20.28 -13.90 -10.41
C GLU A 578 -21.47 -14.85 -10.25
N VAL A 579 -21.24 -16.07 -9.73
CA VAL A 579 -22.29 -17.06 -9.51
C VAL A 579 -23.28 -16.58 -8.44
N SER A 580 -22.79 -16.02 -7.34
CA SER A 580 -23.63 -15.48 -6.26
C SER A 580 -24.46 -14.28 -6.71
N ARG A 581 -23.86 -13.39 -7.51
CA ARG A 581 -24.52 -12.19 -8.04
C ARG A 581 -25.60 -12.52 -9.06
N LYS A 582 -25.34 -13.48 -9.96
CA LYS A 582 -26.32 -13.88 -10.99
C LYS A 582 -27.38 -14.84 -10.47
N ALA A 583 -27.09 -15.58 -9.41
CA ALA A 583 -27.97 -16.61 -8.83
C ALA A 583 -28.65 -17.47 -9.93
N PRO A 584 -27.85 -18.17 -10.76
CA PRO A 584 -28.37 -18.85 -11.95
C PRO A 584 -29.43 -19.88 -11.57
N SER A 585 -30.48 -19.98 -12.40
CA SER A 585 -31.63 -20.85 -12.11
C SER A 585 -31.20 -22.30 -11.84
N SER A 586 -31.63 -22.83 -10.68
CA SER A 586 -31.31 -24.18 -10.20
C SER A 586 -31.89 -25.30 -11.09
N SER A 587 -32.69 -24.96 -12.10
CA SER A 587 -33.19 -25.92 -13.09
C SER A 587 -32.08 -26.52 -13.96
N LEU A 588 -30.98 -25.78 -14.16
CA LEU A 588 -29.83 -26.24 -14.92
C LEU A 588 -28.86 -27.02 -14.02
N ARG A 589 -28.45 -28.22 -14.42
CA ARG A 589 -27.46 -29.03 -13.66
C ARG A 589 -26.13 -28.26 -13.48
N VAL A 590 -25.69 -27.53 -14.50
CA VAL A 590 -24.49 -26.68 -14.43
C VAL A 590 -24.59 -25.62 -13.33
N ALA A 591 -25.76 -24.99 -13.17
CA ALA A 591 -26.00 -23.98 -12.15
C ALA A 591 -26.00 -24.60 -10.74
N ARG A 592 -26.60 -25.79 -10.57
CA ARG A 592 -26.56 -26.53 -9.29
C ARG A 592 -25.14 -26.90 -8.86
N VAL A 593 -24.32 -27.37 -9.80
CA VAL A 593 -22.91 -27.70 -9.53
C VAL A 593 -22.13 -26.43 -9.17
N ALA A 594 -22.32 -25.34 -9.91
CA ALA A 594 -21.67 -24.06 -9.61
C ALA A 594 -22.06 -23.54 -8.21
N MET A 595 -23.34 -23.56 -7.85
CA MET A 595 -23.80 -23.15 -6.51
C MET A 595 -23.25 -24.06 -5.40
N SER A 596 -23.22 -25.38 -5.61
CA SER A 596 -22.63 -26.31 -4.64
C SER A 596 -21.13 -26.06 -4.41
N ILE A 597 -20.40 -25.67 -5.46
CA ILE A 597 -19.00 -25.25 -5.34
C ILE A 597 -18.89 -23.96 -4.53
N VAL A 598 -19.71 -22.94 -4.81
CA VAL A 598 -19.72 -21.68 -4.06
C VAL A 598 -20.01 -21.93 -2.58
N GLU A 599 -21.03 -22.72 -2.27
CA GLU A 599 -21.40 -23.08 -0.89
C GLU A 599 -20.26 -23.82 -0.17
N ALA A 600 -19.62 -24.78 -0.83
CA ALA A 600 -18.51 -25.52 -0.25
C ALA A 600 -17.27 -24.63 -0.02
N LEU A 601 -17.01 -23.68 -0.91
CA LEU A 601 -15.89 -22.74 -0.78
C LEU A 601 -16.17 -21.60 0.22
N HIS A 602 -17.44 -21.34 0.55
CA HIS A 602 -17.85 -20.42 1.62
C HIS A 602 -18.05 -21.12 2.97
N SER A 603 -17.90 -22.45 3.03
CA SER A 603 -18.10 -23.22 4.25
C SER A 603 -16.89 -23.09 5.19
N GLY A 604 -16.80 -21.98 5.93
CA GLY A 604 -15.75 -21.75 6.92
C GLY A 604 -15.43 -20.28 7.17
N LEU A 605 -14.73 -20.01 8.27
CA LEU A 605 -14.19 -18.67 8.62
C LEU A 605 -12.75 -18.45 8.12
N HIS A 606 -12.15 -19.44 7.44
CA HIS A 606 -10.77 -19.38 6.94
C HIS A 606 -10.73 -19.46 5.41
N SER A 607 -9.69 -18.86 4.80
CA SER A 607 -9.42 -19.04 3.37
C SER A 607 -8.92 -20.46 3.11
N HIS A 608 -9.32 -21.04 1.97
CA HIS A 608 -8.94 -22.39 1.58
C HIS A 608 -7.59 -22.42 0.86
N THR A 609 -6.72 -23.36 1.24
CA THR A 609 -5.46 -23.61 0.51
C THR A 609 -5.74 -24.13 -0.91
N SER A 610 -4.76 -24.02 -1.81
CA SER A 610 -4.90 -24.53 -3.20
C SER A 610 -5.24 -26.03 -3.24
N ARG A 611 -4.69 -26.83 -2.31
CA ARG A 611 -4.99 -28.27 -2.21
C ARG A 611 -6.40 -28.52 -1.67
N GLU A 612 -6.86 -27.74 -0.71
CA GLU A 612 -8.24 -27.84 -0.20
C GLU A 612 -9.25 -27.50 -1.29
N ARG A 613 -9.04 -26.40 -2.04
CA ARG A 613 -9.90 -26.01 -3.17
C ARG A 613 -9.98 -27.13 -4.19
N TRP A 614 -8.84 -27.71 -4.57
CA TRP A 614 -8.80 -28.86 -5.47
C TRP A 614 -9.57 -30.07 -4.91
N SER A 615 -9.37 -30.40 -3.64
CA SER A 615 -10.08 -31.52 -2.98
C SER A 615 -11.60 -31.31 -2.93
N ILE A 616 -12.06 -30.07 -2.69
CA ILE A 616 -13.48 -29.70 -2.74
C ILE A 616 -14.05 -29.96 -4.13
N LEU A 617 -13.35 -29.53 -5.19
CA LEU A 617 -13.77 -29.79 -6.58
C LEU A 617 -13.78 -31.29 -6.89
N GLN A 618 -12.78 -32.04 -6.44
CA GLN A 618 -12.75 -33.50 -6.60
C GLN A 618 -13.93 -34.20 -5.93
N ARG A 619 -14.38 -33.70 -4.77
CA ARG A 619 -15.53 -34.26 -4.06
C ARG A 619 -16.85 -33.97 -4.78
N ILE A 620 -16.98 -32.79 -5.39
CA ILE A 620 -18.23 -32.35 -6.05
C ILE A 620 -18.35 -32.92 -7.47
N ILE A 621 -17.24 -33.01 -8.20
CA ILE A 621 -17.18 -33.43 -9.61
C ILE A 621 -16.76 -34.93 -9.71
N LYS A 622 -17.01 -35.71 -8.66
CA LYS A 622 -16.70 -37.13 -8.62
C LYS A 622 -17.58 -37.95 -9.56
#